data_AF-A0A2N2ZI30-F1
#
_entry.id   AF-A0A2N2ZI30-F1
#
_cell.length_a   1.000
_cell.length_b   1.000
_cell.length_c   1.000
_cell.angle_alpha   90.00
_cell.angle_beta   90.00
_cell.angle_gamma   90.00
#
_symmetry.space_group_name_H-M   'P 1'
#
loop_
_entity.id
_entity.type
_entity.pdbx_description
1 polymer ?
#
loop_
_entity_poly.entity_id
_entity_poly.type
_entity_poly.pdbx_seq_one_letter_code
_entity_poly.pdbx_strand_id
1 'polypeptide(L)'
;MKKAISFVALLFLLTATLPAAGQNQPKSGYTFTVLKELPVTSVKNQNRTSTCWSFSTLSFLESEIIRKGKGEHDLSEMYVVSNSYYDKTDKYIRTGGKINMAPGSSFGDALYVWTNYGAVPEEAMKGLSYGEEMHVHNELDAVLAGYVKALERNPNGKLSTAWKNGVKGILDAYLGPKPDKFTYMGREFTPKSFAEYLDIKSEDYISITSYNHHPFYSSFALEIPDNWRWDASWNVPVEELIQVIDHSLEKGYTVLWASDVSEKGFTRRGVAFVPETEAKNMSGSDQAKWLGVPKNEIDSKIYSLEEIVPEKSITQEMRQISYDNGQTTDDHGMHIFGIAKDQAGNKYYMVKNSWGLSGDYKGIWYVSENFVKYKTMNIVVNKESAPKEILKKLNLK
;
A
#
# COMPACT_ATOMS: atom_id res chain seq x y z
N MET A 1 -62.04 63.27 -8.62
CA MET A 1 -62.39 62.01 -7.91
C MET A 1 -61.32 60.97 -8.23
N LYS A 2 -60.35 60.79 -7.32
CA LYS A 2 -60.12 59.60 -6.47
C LYS A 2 -58.88 58.81 -6.90
N LYS A 3 -57.83 58.98 -6.08
CA LYS A 3 -56.82 58.03 -5.61
C LYS A 3 -55.93 57.30 -6.64
N ALA A 4 -54.63 57.56 -6.55
CA ALA A 4 -53.60 56.54 -6.78
C ALA A 4 -52.60 56.60 -5.61
N ILE A 5 -52.58 55.50 -4.86
CA ILE A 5 -51.70 55.22 -3.73
C ILE A 5 -50.50 54.48 -4.33
N SER A 6 -49.29 55.03 -4.21
CA SER A 6 -48.07 54.28 -4.54
C SER A 6 -47.51 53.63 -3.27
N PHE A 7 -47.57 52.31 -3.25
CA PHE A 7 -46.98 51.42 -2.27
C PHE A 7 -45.44 51.52 -2.33
N VAL A 8 -44.81 51.86 -1.20
CA VAL A 8 -43.39 51.58 -0.96
C VAL A 8 -43.34 50.25 -0.23
N ALA A 9 -42.91 49.20 -0.92
CA ALA A 9 -42.67 47.89 -0.32
C ALA A 9 -41.33 47.91 0.43
N LEU A 10 -41.41 47.82 1.76
CA LEU A 10 -40.27 47.62 2.64
C LEU A 10 -39.85 46.15 2.57
N LEU A 11 -38.72 45.85 1.94
CA LEU A 11 -38.12 44.51 1.92
C LEU A 11 -37.39 44.29 3.26
N PHE A 12 -37.98 43.51 4.17
CA PHE A 12 -37.27 42.97 5.32
C PHE A 12 -36.39 41.80 4.87
N LEU A 13 -35.08 42.03 4.79
CA LEU A 13 -34.07 40.97 4.67
C LEU A 13 -33.91 40.31 6.05
N LEU A 14 -34.57 39.16 6.22
CA LEU A 14 -34.36 38.25 7.33
C LEU A 14 -33.04 37.49 7.09
N THR A 15 -31.95 37.92 7.72
CA THR A 15 -30.71 37.15 7.75
C THR A 15 -30.85 35.99 8.73
N ALA A 16 -31.25 34.82 8.23
CA ALA A 16 -31.16 33.59 8.99
C ALA A 16 -29.68 33.18 9.09
N THR A 17 -29.03 33.50 10.20
CA THR A 17 -27.75 32.90 10.57
C THR A 17 -28.02 31.44 10.96
N LEU A 18 -27.76 30.52 10.03
CA LEU A 18 -27.67 29.10 10.35
C LEU A 18 -26.49 28.91 11.32
N PRO A 19 -26.69 28.28 12.48
CA PRO A 19 -25.56 27.87 13.30
C PRO A 19 -24.76 26.85 12.50
N ALA A 20 -23.46 27.13 12.29
CA ALA A 20 -22.53 26.15 11.80
C ALA A 20 -22.58 24.95 12.76
N ALA A 21 -23.15 23.84 12.31
CA ALA A 21 -23.01 22.57 12.99
C ALA A 21 -21.52 22.21 12.92
N GLY A 22 -20.76 22.61 13.94
CA GLY A 22 -19.45 22.06 14.18
C GLY A 22 -19.62 20.55 14.31
N GLN A 23 -19.16 19.80 13.32
CA GLN A 23 -18.97 18.37 13.49
C GLN A 23 -18.00 18.23 14.67
N ASN A 24 -18.53 17.87 15.84
CA ASN A 24 -17.75 17.35 16.94
C ASN A 24 -17.16 16.02 16.45
N GLN A 25 -16.08 16.09 15.65
CA GLN A 25 -15.27 14.91 15.44
C GLN A 25 -14.71 14.51 16.81
N PRO A 26 -14.86 13.25 17.23
CA PRO A 26 -14.31 12.80 18.51
C PRO A 26 -12.81 13.08 18.50
N LYS A 27 -12.36 13.91 19.45
CA LYS A 27 -10.93 14.23 19.58
C LYS A 27 -10.17 12.93 19.76
N SER A 28 -9.27 12.63 18.83
CA SER A 28 -8.31 11.55 18.99
C SER A 28 -7.45 11.86 20.22
N GLY A 29 -7.29 10.87 21.09
CA GLY A 29 -6.33 10.86 22.18
C GLY A 29 -4.88 10.80 21.69
N TYR A 30 -4.66 10.54 20.40
CA TYR A 30 -3.33 10.57 19.80
C TYR A 30 -3.03 11.95 19.23
N THR A 31 -1.89 12.52 19.63
CA THR A 31 -1.29 13.71 19.00
C THR A 31 0.10 13.36 18.51
N PHE A 32 0.33 13.51 17.20
CA PHE A 32 1.61 13.17 16.60
C PHE A 32 2.48 14.42 16.36
N THR A 33 3.74 14.33 16.77
CA THR A 33 4.79 15.26 16.40
C THR A 33 5.66 14.61 15.33
N VAL A 34 5.64 15.16 14.11
CA VAL A 34 6.51 14.72 13.02
C VAL A 34 7.96 15.00 13.38
N LEU A 35 8.80 13.97 13.32
CA LEU A 35 10.25 14.06 13.52
C LEU A 35 10.98 14.17 12.19
N LYS A 36 10.50 13.42 11.19
CA LYS A 36 11.03 13.43 9.83
C LYS A 36 9.93 13.07 8.84
N GLU A 37 9.88 13.79 7.72
CA GLU A 37 8.96 13.55 6.64
C GLU A 37 9.72 13.73 5.32
N LEU A 38 9.62 12.74 4.44
CA LEU A 38 10.28 12.76 3.13
C LEU A 38 9.28 13.12 2.03
N PRO A 39 9.75 13.73 0.92
CA PRO A 39 8.89 14.07 -0.19
C PRO A 39 8.14 12.86 -0.75
N VAL A 40 6.83 13.00 -0.87
CA VAL A 40 5.91 12.05 -1.51
C VAL A 40 4.95 12.81 -2.41
N THR A 41 4.48 12.17 -3.48
CA THR A 41 3.38 12.68 -4.31
C THR A 41 2.05 12.61 -3.55
N SER A 42 0.99 13.17 -4.14
CA SER A 42 -0.37 13.11 -3.61
C SER A 42 -0.86 11.69 -3.30
N VAL A 43 -1.75 11.58 -2.30
CA VAL A 43 -2.45 10.33 -1.97
C VAL A 43 -3.35 9.92 -3.13
N LYS A 44 -3.23 8.66 -3.56
CA LYS A 44 -4.05 8.04 -4.62
C LYS A 44 -5.17 7.19 -4.03
N ASN A 45 -6.10 6.77 -4.89
CA ASN A 45 -7.24 5.94 -4.49
C ASN A 45 -7.42 4.75 -5.44
N GLN A 46 -7.05 3.56 -4.98
CA GLN A 46 -7.28 2.31 -5.72
C GLN A 46 -8.78 1.95 -5.80
N ASN A 47 -9.62 2.56 -4.96
CA ASN A 47 -11.05 2.33 -4.87
C ASN A 47 -11.40 0.83 -4.76
N ARG A 48 -12.35 0.31 -5.55
CA ARG A 48 -12.85 -1.06 -5.44
C ARG A 48 -12.01 -2.01 -6.30
N THR A 49 -10.74 -2.13 -5.95
CA THR A 49 -9.74 -2.99 -6.59
C THR A 49 -8.78 -3.60 -5.55
N SER A 50 -8.07 -4.65 -5.94
CA SER A 50 -6.99 -5.25 -5.14
C SER A 50 -5.60 -4.93 -5.70
N THR A 51 -5.38 -3.68 -6.09
CA THR A 51 -4.14 -3.25 -6.78
C THR A 51 -3.22 -2.41 -5.90
N CYS A 52 -3.32 -2.50 -4.57
CA CYS A 52 -2.47 -1.77 -3.62
C CYS A 52 -0.98 -1.97 -3.89
N TRP A 53 -0.57 -3.18 -4.29
CA TRP A 53 0.80 -3.51 -4.69
C TRP A 53 1.32 -2.62 -5.83
N SER A 54 0.47 -2.24 -6.79
CA SER A 54 0.83 -1.33 -7.88
C SER A 54 0.89 0.12 -7.38
N PHE A 55 -0.15 0.58 -6.68
CA PHE A 55 -0.25 1.95 -6.17
C PHE A 55 0.89 2.27 -5.17
N SER A 56 1.17 1.37 -4.25
CA SER A 56 2.24 1.55 -3.26
C SER A 56 3.62 1.52 -3.91
N THR A 57 3.86 0.60 -4.86
CA THR A 57 5.16 0.55 -5.55
C THR A 57 5.39 1.80 -6.40
N LEU A 58 4.39 2.27 -7.15
CA LEU A 58 4.54 3.51 -7.93
C LEU A 58 4.69 4.73 -7.02
N SER A 59 3.93 4.83 -5.93
CA SER A 59 4.11 5.86 -4.90
C SER A 59 5.54 5.88 -4.33
N PHE A 60 6.14 4.71 -4.09
CA PHE A 60 7.54 4.57 -3.68
C PHE A 60 8.52 5.01 -4.78
N LEU A 61 8.32 4.56 -6.02
CA LEU A 61 9.18 4.94 -7.15
C LEU A 61 9.07 6.43 -7.49
N GLU A 62 7.91 7.04 -7.34
CA GLU A 62 7.72 8.49 -7.47
C GLU A 62 8.54 9.26 -6.43
N SER A 63 8.60 8.80 -5.18
CA SER A 63 9.52 9.37 -4.18
C SER A 63 10.98 9.18 -4.53
N GLU A 64 11.37 8.04 -5.12
CA GLU A 64 12.73 7.83 -5.62
C GLU A 64 13.06 8.79 -6.78
N ILE A 65 12.11 9.04 -7.69
CA ILE A 65 12.26 9.99 -8.80
C ILE A 65 12.43 11.42 -8.26
N ILE A 66 11.64 11.81 -7.25
CA ILE A 66 11.80 13.10 -6.55
C ILE A 66 13.18 13.19 -5.90
N ARG A 67 13.61 12.16 -5.16
CA ARG A 67 14.92 12.09 -4.50
C ARG A 67 16.09 12.23 -5.49
N LYS A 68 15.94 11.67 -6.69
CA LYS A 68 16.91 11.80 -7.80
C LYS A 68 16.85 13.15 -8.52
N GLY A 69 16.04 14.09 -8.05
CA GLY A 69 15.96 15.45 -8.58
C GLY A 69 15.21 15.56 -9.92
N LYS A 70 14.36 14.58 -10.25
CA LYS A 70 13.60 14.57 -11.51
C LYS A 70 12.20 15.19 -11.41
N GLY A 71 11.81 15.59 -10.20
CA GLY A 71 10.53 16.26 -9.95
C GLY A 71 9.38 15.28 -9.72
N GLU A 72 8.17 15.81 -9.68
CA GLU A 72 6.96 15.02 -9.47
C GLU A 72 6.45 14.44 -10.79
N HIS A 73 6.09 13.16 -10.74
CA HIS A 73 5.47 12.44 -11.85
C HIS A 73 4.30 11.63 -11.31
N ASP A 74 3.25 11.51 -12.12
CA ASP A 74 2.10 10.66 -11.82
C ASP A 74 2.12 9.48 -12.79
N LEU A 75 2.38 8.28 -12.26
CA LEU A 75 2.63 7.08 -13.04
C LEU A 75 1.39 6.20 -13.11
N SER A 76 1.15 5.57 -14.26
CA SER A 76 -0.03 4.72 -14.46
C SER A 76 0.11 3.38 -13.73
N GLU A 77 -0.67 3.20 -12.65
CA GLU A 77 -0.82 1.87 -12.04
C GLU A 77 -1.45 0.87 -13.01
N MET A 78 -2.37 1.32 -13.86
CA MET A 78 -3.10 0.44 -14.77
C MET A 78 -2.23 -0.15 -15.87
N TYR A 79 -1.15 0.53 -16.24
CA TYR A 79 -0.11 -0.04 -17.09
C TYR A 79 0.61 -1.22 -16.41
N VAL A 80 0.91 -1.08 -15.12
CA VAL A 80 1.51 -2.15 -14.32
C VAL A 80 0.54 -3.32 -14.15
N VAL A 81 -0.71 -3.04 -13.76
CA VAL A 81 -1.76 -4.05 -13.57
C VAL A 81 -2.03 -4.84 -14.86
N SER A 82 -2.17 -4.16 -16.00
CA SER A 82 -2.39 -4.82 -17.30
C SER A 82 -1.26 -5.78 -17.68
N ASN A 83 0.01 -5.37 -17.50
CA ASN A 83 1.14 -6.24 -17.80
C ASN A 83 1.24 -7.42 -16.81
N SER A 84 1.06 -7.17 -15.52
CA SER A 84 1.12 -8.22 -14.50
C SER A 84 0.00 -9.25 -14.64
N TYR A 85 -1.24 -8.84 -14.94
CA TYR A 85 -2.35 -9.79 -15.13
C TYR A 85 -2.15 -10.67 -16.37
N TYR A 86 -1.58 -10.12 -17.43
CA TYR A 86 -1.20 -10.88 -18.61
C TYR A 86 -0.12 -11.93 -18.28
N ASP A 87 0.96 -11.53 -17.60
CA ASP A 87 2.05 -12.43 -17.21
C ASP A 87 1.61 -13.48 -16.19
N LYS A 88 0.80 -13.08 -15.20
CA LYS A 88 0.23 -13.98 -14.19
C LYS A 88 -0.62 -15.05 -14.84
N THR A 89 -1.42 -14.68 -15.84
CA THR A 89 -2.21 -15.64 -16.63
C THR A 89 -1.29 -16.63 -17.36
N ASP A 90 -0.22 -16.16 -18.01
CA ASP A 90 0.74 -17.05 -18.70
C ASP A 90 1.41 -18.01 -17.72
N LYS A 91 1.87 -17.53 -16.55
CA LYS A 91 2.48 -18.39 -15.52
C LYS A 91 1.45 -19.35 -14.90
N TYR A 92 0.21 -18.92 -14.68
CA TYR A 92 -0.86 -19.76 -14.13
C TYR A 92 -1.12 -20.97 -15.04
N ILE A 93 -1.22 -20.75 -16.35
CA ILE A 93 -1.41 -21.83 -17.31
C ILE A 93 -0.18 -22.75 -17.38
N ARG A 94 1.04 -22.20 -17.36
CA ARG A 94 2.29 -23.00 -17.37
C ARG A 94 2.44 -23.89 -16.13
N THR A 95 1.95 -23.44 -14.99
CA THR A 95 1.98 -24.22 -13.74
C THR A 95 0.82 -25.20 -13.63
N GLY A 96 -0.06 -25.31 -14.63
CA GLY A 96 -1.24 -26.17 -14.55
C GLY A 96 -2.24 -25.71 -13.49
N GLY A 97 -2.36 -24.40 -13.30
CA GLY A 97 -3.29 -23.78 -12.36
C GLY A 97 -2.88 -23.87 -10.89
N LYS A 98 -1.58 -24.01 -10.60
CA LYS A 98 -1.05 -24.27 -9.25
C LYS A 98 -0.47 -23.05 -8.53
N ILE A 99 -0.61 -21.86 -9.10
CA ILE A 99 -0.32 -20.58 -8.44
C ILE A 99 -1.62 -19.79 -8.23
N ASN A 100 -1.57 -18.70 -7.47
CA ASN A 100 -2.75 -17.85 -7.28
C ASN A 100 -3.19 -17.17 -8.59
N MET A 101 -4.49 -17.20 -8.89
CA MET A 101 -5.11 -16.39 -9.95
C MET A 101 -6.15 -15.47 -9.32
N ALA A 102 -5.65 -14.37 -8.77
CA ALA A 102 -6.41 -13.32 -8.11
C ALA A 102 -5.77 -11.95 -8.43
N PRO A 103 -6.51 -10.84 -8.25
CA PRO A 103 -6.05 -9.48 -8.60
C PRO A 103 -4.93 -8.90 -7.74
N GLY A 104 -4.72 -9.45 -6.53
CA GLY A 104 -3.59 -9.12 -5.66
C GLY A 104 -2.25 -9.52 -6.27
N SER A 105 -1.14 -8.99 -5.79
CA SER A 105 0.22 -9.24 -6.32
C SER A 105 1.27 -8.65 -5.38
N SER A 106 2.56 -8.82 -5.70
CA SER A 106 3.67 -8.34 -4.86
C SER A 106 4.37 -7.11 -5.43
N PHE A 107 5.23 -6.46 -4.63
CA PHE A 107 6.07 -5.33 -5.08
C PHE A 107 6.99 -5.67 -6.25
N GLY A 108 7.49 -6.91 -6.30
CA GLY A 108 8.39 -7.38 -7.35
C GLY A 108 7.77 -7.29 -8.74
N ASP A 109 6.43 -7.37 -8.85
CA ASP A 109 5.73 -7.26 -10.12
C ASP A 109 5.89 -5.90 -10.77
N ALA A 110 5.73 -4.81 -10.02
CA ALA A 110 5.85 -3.46 -10.57
C ALA A 110 7.31 -3.16 -10.99
N LEU A 111 8.29 -3.64 -10.21
CA LEU A 111 9.71 -3.56 -10.58
C LEU A 111 10.04 -4.41 -11.82
N TYR A 112 9.45 -5.61 -11.93
CA TYR A 112 9.57 -6.45 -13.12
C TYR A 112 8.97 -5.76 -14.34
N VAL A 113 7.78 -5.16 -14.20
CA VAL A 113 7.14 -4.41 -15.29
C VAL A 113 8.01 -3.24 -15.73
N TRP A 114 8.55 -2.48 -14.77
CA TRP A 114 9.45 -1.37 -15.07
C TRP A 114 10.62 -1.82 -15.96
N THR A 115 11.28 -2.90 -15.57
CA THR A 115 12.47 -3.40 -16.28
C THR A 115 12.11 -4.05 -17.60
N ASN A 116 10.99 -4.77 -17.71
CA ASN A 116 10.67 -5.58 -18.90
C ASN A 116 9.77 -4.88 -19.91
N TYR A 117 8.87 -4.00 -19.45
CA TYR A 117 7.90 -3.30 -20.29
C TYR A 117 8.09 -1.79 -20.30
N GLY A 118 8.67 -1.21 -19.24
CA GLY A 118 8.87 0.23 -19.07
C GLY A 118 7.82 0.83 -18.14
N ALA A 119 7.56 2.13 -18.29
CA ALA A 119 6.58 2.88 -17.50
C ALA A 119 5.86 3.87 -18.40
N VAL A 120 4.67 4.33 -17.99
CA VAL A 120 3.93 5.38 -18.68
C VAL A 120 3.33 6.35 -17.65
N PRO A 121 3.16 7.63 -17.98
CA PRO A 121 2.45 8.56 -17.11
C PRO A 121 0.96 8.21 -17.07
N GLU A 122 0.28 8.57 -15.98
CA GLU A 122 -1.15 8.32 -15.78
C GLU A 122 -2.01 8.82 -16.96
N GLU A 123 -1.69 10.00 -17.50
CA GLU A 123 -2.38 10.58 -18.66
C GLU A 123 -2.29 9.74 -19.96
N ALA A 124 -1.30 8.86 -20.08
CA ALA A 124 -1.15 7.97 -21.23
C ALA A 124 -1.97 6.67 -21.08
N MET A 125 -2.29 6.25 -19.86
CA MET A 125 -3.10 5.04 -19.61
C MET A 125 -3.81 5.10 -18.26
N LYS A 126 -4.95 5.78 -18.20
CA LYS A 126 -5.76 5.89 -16.96
C LYS A 126 -6.41 4.58 -16.51
N GLY A 127 -6.64 3.65 -17.44
CA GLY A 127 -7.33 2.38 -17.16
C GLY A 127 -8.77 2.46 -16.68
N LEU A 128 -9.53 3.43 -17.19
CA LEU A 128 -10.97 3.63 -16.95
C LEU A 128 -11.79 3.47 -18.23
N SER A 129 -11.53 2.41 -19.01
CA SER A 129 -12.17 2.21 -20.34
C SER A 129 -13.52 1.50 -20.27
N TYR A 130 -14.14 1.39 -19.09
CA TYR A 130 -15.40 0.66 -18.84
C TYR A 130 -16.52 1.53 -18.26
N GLY A 131 -16.40 2.87 -18.34
CA GLY A 131 -17.51 3.79 -18.04
C GLY A 131 -17.67 4.21 -16.57
N GLU A 132 -16.67 3.94 -15.73
CA GLU A 132 -16.63 4.37 -14.32
C GLU A 132 -15.70 5.58 -14.12
N GLU A 133 -15.96 6.38 -13.09
CA GLU A 133 -15.11 7.54 -12.71
C GLU A 133 -13.91 7.13 -11.84
N MET A 134 -14.00 6.00 -11.16
CA MET A 134 -12.95 5.43 -10.30
C MET A 134 -12.85 3.94 -10.54
N HIS A 135 -11.72 3.34 -10.17
CA HIS A 135 -11.51 1.92 -10.47
C HIS A 135 -12.50 1.01 -9.74
N VAL A 136 -13.15 0.12 -10.50
CA VAL A 136 -14.03 -0.94 -10.00
C VAL A 136 -13.77 -2.21 -10.80
N HIS A 137 -12.97 -3.13 -10.25
CA HIS A 137 -12.47 -4.28 -11.03
C HIS A 137 -13.24 -5.58 -10.82
N ASN A 138 -14.28 -5.61 -9.98
CA ASN A 138 -15.01 -6.86 -9.69
C ASN A 138 -15.50 -7.59 -10.96
N GLU A 139 -15.95 -6.85 -11.98
CA GLU A 139 -16.36 -7.44 -13.26
C GLU A 139 -15.15 -7.92 -14.08
N LEU A 140 -14.12 -7.08 -14.23
CA LEU A 140 -12.86 -7.44 -14.89
C LEU A 140 -12.25 -8.72 -14.30
N ASP A 141 -12.15 -8.79 -12.98
CA ASP A 141 -11.58 -9.92 -12.24
C ASP A 141 -12.38 -11.20 -12.49
N ALA A 142 -13.71 -11.13 -12.46
CA ALA A 142 -14.58 -12.27 -12.71
C ALA A 142 -14.51 -12.75 -14.17
N VAL A 143 -14.50 -11.83 -15.13
CA VAL A 143 -14.41 -12.13 -16.57
C VAL A 143 -13.06 -12.76 -16.91
N LEU A 144 -11.97 -12.16 -16.42
CA LEU A 144 -10.63 -12.69 -16.61
C LEU A 144 -10.48 -14.07 -15.95
N ALA A 145 -10.93 -14.24 -14.71
CA ALA A 145 -10.91 -15.53 -14.02
C ALA A 145 -11.70 -16.60 -14.79
N GLY A 146 -12.90 -16.26 -15.29
CA GLY A 146 -13.71 -17.17 -16.11
C GLY A 146 -12.98 -17.62 -17.39
N TYR A 147 -12.31 -16.67 -18.06
CA TYR A 147 -11.50 -16.97 -19.24
C TYR A 147 -10.33 -17.91 -18.90
N VAL A 148 -9.56 -17.59 -17.86
CA VAL A 148 -8.42 -18.40 -17.41
C VAL A 148 -8.83 -19.79 -16.97
N LYS A 149 -9.98 -19.92 -16.28
CA LYS A 149 -10.54 -21.23 -15.92
C LYS A 149 -10.91 -22.09 -17.13
N ALA A 150 -11.39 -21.48 -18.22
CA ALA A 150 -11.65 -22.22 -19.46
C ALA A 150 -10.34 -22.72 -20.11
N LEU A 151 -9.27 -21.92 -20.03
CA LEU A 151 -7.94 -22.32 -20.50
C LEU A 151 -7.36 -23.47 -19.66
N GLU A 152 -7.47 -23.38 -18.32
CA GLU A 152 -7.02 -24.42 -17.38
C GLU A 152 -7.69 -25.77 -17.66
N ARG A 153 -9.02 -25.77 -17.92
CA ARG A 153 -9.78 -26.99 -18.28
C ARG A 153 -9.32 -27.62 -19.59
N ASN A 154 -8.70 -26.84 -20.48
CA ASN A 154 -8.15 -27.28 -21.77
C ASN A 154 -9.07 -28.25 -22.53
N PRO A 155 -10.34 -27.88 -22.84
CA PRO A 155 -11.35 -28.82 -23.35
C PRO A 155 -10.97 -29.43 -24.72
N ASN A 156 -10.14 -28.74 -25.49
CA ASN A 156 -9.67 -29.20 -26.80
C ASN A 156 -8.42 -30.08 -26.71
N GLY A 157 -7.92 -30.38 -25.51
CA GLY A 157 -6.65 -31.09 -25.30
C GLY A 157 -5.40 -30.30 -25.71
N LYS A 158 -5.56 -29.12 -26.33
CA LYS A 158 -4.50 -28.19 -26.70
C LYS A 158 -4.99 -26.75 -26.56
N LEU A 159 -4.10 -25.88 -26.09
CA LEU A 159 -4.35 -24.45 -26.05
C LEU A 159 -4.43 -23.88 -27.48
N SER A 160 -5.38 -22.99 -27.74
CA SER A 160 -5.52 -22.34 -29.04
C SER A 160 -4.44 -21.30 -29.27
N THR A 161 -4.10 -20.96 -30.51
CA THR A 161 -3.19 -19.81 -30.77
C THR A 161 -3.81 -18.46 -30.38
N ALA A 162 -5.12 -18.43 -30.09
CA ALA A 162 -5.86 -17.23 -29.77
C ALA A 162 -5.83 -16.86 -28.28
N TRP A 163 -5.46 -17.77 -27.37
CA TRP A 163 -5.72 -17.54 -25.94
C TRP A 163 -5.03 -16.29 -25.38
N LYS A 164 -3.79 -16.03 -25.80
CA LYS A 164 -3.05 -14.82 -25.40
C LYS A 164 -3.71 -13.54 -25.89
N ASN A 165 -4.21 -13.56 -27.12
CA ASN A 165 -4.94 -12.44 -27.69
C ASN A 165 -6.30 -12.24 -26.99
N GLY A 166 -6.94 -13.32 -26.51
CA GLY A 166 -8.15 -13.21 -25.70
C GLY A 166 -7.90 -12.57 -24.34
N VAL A 167 -6.83 -12.97 -23.63
CA VAL A 167 -6.41 -12.31 -22.37
C VAL A 167 -6.13 -10.83 -22.63
N LYS A 168 -5.33 -10.52 -23.66
CA LYS A 168 -5.04 -9.13 -24.05
C LYS A 168 -6.32 -8.36 -24.37
N GLY A 169 -7.24 -8.94 -25.13
CA GLY A 169 -8.50 -8.30 -25.52
C GLY A 169 -9.39 -7.98 -24.33
N ILE A 170 -9.46 -8.87 -23.32
CA ILE A 170 -10.16 -8.58 -22.06
C ILE A 170 -9.47 -7.42 -21.35
N LEU A 171 -8.16 -7.48 -21.14
CA LEU A 171 -7.44 -6.42 -20.43
C LEU A 171 -7.55 -5.06 -21.14
N ASP A 172 -7.39 -5.02 -22.46
CA ASP A 172 -7.50 -3.80 -23.25
C ASP A 172 -8.91 -3.20 -23.21
N ALA A 173 -9.96 -4.04 -23.17
CA ALA A 173 -11.34 -3.57 -23.13
C ALA A 173 -11.66 -2.79 -21.84
N TYR A 174 -11.06 -3.19 -20.70
CA TYR A 174 -11.29 -2.52 -19.42
C TYR A 174 -10.21 -1.47 -19.12
N LEU A 175 -8.94 -1.85 -19.24
CA LEU A 175 -7.81 -1.01 -18.84
C LEU A 175 -7.29 -0.12 -19.97
N GLY A 176 -7.86 -0.24 -21.17
CA GLY A 176 -7.37 0.45 -22.36
C GLY A 176 -6.14 -0.26 -22.97
N PRO A 177 -5.89 -0.06 -24.28
CA PRO A 177 -4.70 -0.60 -24.93
C PRO A 177 -3.44 0.06 -24.37
N LYS A 178 -2.40 -0.74 -24.14
CA LYS A 178 -1.08 -0.21 -23.76
C LYS A 178 -0.52 0.67 -24.89
N PRO A 179 -0.05 1.90 -24.58
CA PRO A 179 0.48 2.79 -25.61
C PRO A 179 1.87 2.33 -26.07
N ASP A 180 2.06 2.23 -27.39
CA ASP A 180 3.40 2.02 -27.97
C ASP A 180 4.25 3.29 -27.91
N LYS A 181 3.59 4.45 -28.03
CA LYS A 181 4.15 5.81 -27.96
C LYS A 181 3.16 6.77 -27.31
N PHE A 182 3.68 7.80 -26.64
CA PHE A 182 2.90 8.90 -26.07
C PHE A 182 3.73 10.18 -26.02
N THR A 183 3.07 11.33 -25.94
CA THR A 183 3.74 12.62 -25.70
C THR A 183 3.59 12.98 -24.23
N TYR A 184 4.70 13.33 -23.58
CA TYR A 184 4.73 13.77 -22.19
C TYR A 184 5.68 14.97 -22.07
N MET A 185 5.22 16.06 -21.44
CA MET A 185 6.00 17.31 -21.30
C MET A 185 6.61 17.80 -22.63
N GLY A 186 5.86 17.69 -23.73
CA GLY A 186 6.28 18.13 -25.06
C GLY A 186 7.30 17.24 -25.77
N ARG A 187 7.60 16.05 -25.25
CA ARG A 187 8.51 15.07 -25.87
C ARG A 187 7.79 13.74 -26.14
N GLU A 188 8.09 13.10 -27.26
CA GLU A 188 7.59 11.76 -27.56
C GLU A 188 8.43 10.70 -26.83
N PHE A 189 7.76 9.72 -26.23
CA PHE A 189 8.35 8.58 -25.55
C PHE A 189 7.69 7.27 -25.98
N THR A 190 8.46 6.19 -25.97
CA THR A 190 7.95 4.83 -25.73
C THR A 190 7.98 4.52 -24.23
N PRO A 191 7.23 3.52 -23.74
CA PRO A 191 7.29 3.14 -22.32
C PRO A 191 8.69 2.87 -21.79
N LYS A 192 9.56 2.25 -22.61
CA LYS A 192 10.97 2.00 -22.28
C LYS A 192 11.79 3.27 -22.16
N SER A 193 11.71 4.14 -23.16
CA SER A 193 12.45 5.41 -23.14
C SER A 193 11.98 6.35 -22.01
N PHE A 194 10.72 6.25 -21.58
CA PHE A 194 10.21 7.00 -20.44
C PHE A 194 10.76 6.45 -19.12
N ALA A 195 10.79 5.14 -18.93
CA ALA A 195 11.44 4.51 -17.77
C ALA A 195 12.94 4.88 -17.69
N GLU A 196 13.65 4.88 -18.82
CA GLU A 196 15.04 5.36 -18.92
C GLU A 196 15.15 6.85 -18.57
N TYR A 197 14.23 7.68 -19.06
CA TYR A 197 14.17 9.10 -18.71
C TYR A 197 13.97 9.33 -17.21
N LEU A 198 13.24 8.47 -16.51
CA LEU A 198 13.05 8.53 -15.05
C LEU A 198 14.24 7.93 -14.27
N ASP A 199 15.15 7.20 -14.94
CA ASP A 199 16.37 6.62 -14.37
C ASP A 199 16.13 5.80 -13.09
N ILE A 200 15.12 4.95 -13.11
CA ILE A 200 14.89 3.95 -12.05
C ILE A 200 15.42 2.61 -12.52
N LYS A 201 16.20 1.95 -11.67
CA LYS A 201 16.84 0.67 -11.94
C LYS A 201 16.40 -0.35 -10.91
N SER A 202 15.67 -1.38 -11.34
CA SER A 202 15.11 -2.39 -10.43
C SER A 202 16.15 -3.05 -9.53
N GLU A 203 17.39 -3.19 -10.02
CA GLU A 203 18.53 -3.80 -9.33
C GLU A 203 19.11 -2.93 -8.20
N ASP A 204 18.66 -1.69 -8.06
CA ASP A 204 18.99 -0.84 -6.92
C ASP A 204 18.08 -1.13 -5.72
N TYR A 205 17.01 -1.90 -5.90
CA TYR A 205 16.05 -2.20 -4.86
C TYR A 205 16.16 -3.65 -4.38
N ILE A 206 16.09 -3.84 -3.07
CA ILE A 206 16.14 -5.16 -2.44
C ILE A 206 14.90 -5.38 -1.59
N SER A 207 14.31 -6.58 -1.71
CA SER A 207 13.25 -7.03 -0.80
C SER A 207 13.85 -7.66 0.44
N ILE A 208 13.35 -7.31 1.61
CA ILE A 208 13.83 -7.80 2.91
C ILE A 208 12.62 -8.28 3.73
N THR A 209 12.76 -9.43 4.38
CA THR A 209 11.77 -10.04 5.28
C THR A 209 12.45 -10.54 6.56
N SER A 210 11.68 -11.11 7.48
CA SER A 210 12.18 -11.60 8.78
C SER A 210 11.35 -12.78 9.27
N TYR A 211 11.85 -14.00 9.09
CA TYR A 211 11.22 -15.24 9.58
C TYR A 211 12.25 -16.30 9.98
N ASN A 212 11.84 -17.23 10.84
CA ASN A 212 12.67 -18.29 11.43
C ASN A 212 12.62 -19.61 10.64
N HIS A 213 11.65 -19.81 9.73
CA HIS A 213 11.53 -21.04 8.93
C HIS A 213 12.57 -21.14 7.80
N HIS A 214 13.34 -20.08 7.56
CA HIS A 214 14.54 -20.06 6.73
C HIS A 214 15.73 -19.46 7.49
N PRO A 215 16.98 -19.84 7.16
CA PRO A 215 18.16 -19.24 7.79
C PRO A 215 18.20 -17.72 7.60
N PHE A 216 18.58 -16.98 8.64
CA PHE A 216 18.91 -15.56 8.48
C PHE A 216 20.09 -15.39 7.53
N TYR A 217 20.11 -14.23 6.87
CA TYR A 217 21.09 -13.80 5.87
C TYR A 217 21.14 -14.67 4.61
N SER A 218 20.09 -15.44 4.37
CA SER A 218 19.80 -16.11 3.10
C SER A 218 18.62 -15.43 2.41
N SER A 219 18.42 -15.72 1.13
CA SER A 219 17.26 -15.25 0.37
C SER A 219 16.30 -16.41 0.09
N PHE A 220 15.01 -16.19 0.25
CA PHE A 220 13.98 -17.15 -0.13
C PHE A 220 12.76 -16.44 -0.72
N ALA A 221 11.95 -17.16 -1.49
CA ALA A 221 10.68 -16.63 -1.97
C ALA A 221 9.65 -16.71 -0.85
N LEU A 222 9.17 -15.56 -0.38
CA LEU A 222 8.14 -15.52 0.66
C LEU A 222 6.92 -16.31 0.19
N GLU A 223 6.47 -17.28 0.98
CA GLU A 223 5.46 -18.28 0.58
C GLU A 223 4.03 -17.76 0.71
N ILE A 224 3.73 -16.66 0.02
CA ILE A 224 2.41 -16.04 -0.03
C ILE A 224 1.78 -16.20 -1.42
N PRO A 225 0.43 -16.28 -1.52
CA PRO A 225 -0.26 -16.46 -2.80
C PRO A 225 0.12 -15.40 -3.85
N ASP A 226 0.33 -14.16 -3.41
CA ASP A 226 0.61 -13.02 -4.28
C ASP A 226 2.08 -12.89 -4.71
N ASN A 227 2.99 -13.68 -4.13
CA ASN A 227 4.35 -13.86 -4.65
C ASN A 227 4.38 -14.95 -5.75
N TRP A 228 3.49 -14.82 -6.73
CA TRP A 228 3.35 -15.80 -7.80
C TRP A 228 4.55 -15.81 -8.76
N ARG A 229 5.37 -14.74 -8.79
CA ARG A 229 6.65 -14.71 -9.51
C ARG A 229 7.76 -15.48 -8.78
N TRP A 230 7.57 -15.78 -7.50
CA TRP A 230 8.57 -16.39 -6.60
C TRP A 230 9.80 -15.49 -6.44
N ASP A 231 9.55 -14.18 -6.32
CA ASP A 231 10.60 -13.19 -6.07
C ASP A 231 11.19 -13.43 -4.69
N ALA A 232 12.52 -13.35 -4.60
CA ALA A 232 13.24 -13.61 -3.38
C ALA A 232 13.31 -12.38 -2.47
N SER A 233 13.20 -12.60 -1.17
CA SER A 233 13.45 -11.60 -0.13
C SER A 233 14.61 -12.05 0.74
N TRP A 234 15.49 -11.10 1.10
CA TRP A 234 16.57 -11.33 2.04
C TRP A 234 16.02 -11.45 3.46
N ASN A 235 16.41 -12.49 4.17
CA ASN A 235 15.93 -12.76 5.52
C ASN A 235 16.86 -12.15 6.57
N VAL A 236 16.34 -11.35 7.49
CA VAL A 236 17.11 -10.75 8.61
C VAL A 236 16.35 -10.92 9.93
N PRO A 237 17.01 -10.82 11.10
CA PRO A 237 16.30 -10.70 12.37
C PRO A 237 15.39 -9.46 12.41
N VAL A 238 14.26 -9.52 13.12
CA VAL A 238 13.24 -8.44 13.13
C VAL A 238 13.81 -7.10 13.60
N GLU A 239 14.75 -7.09 14.54
CA GLU A 239 15.42 -5.86 14.98
C GLU A 239 16.29 -5.26 13.87
N GLU A 240 16.90 -6.09 13.02
CA GLU A 240 17.65 -5.61 11.85
C GLU A 240 16.72 -5.13 10.73
N LEU A 241 15.53 -5.74 10.57
CA LEU A 241 14.49 -5.23 9.68
C LEU A 241 14.09 -3.80 10.06
N ILE A 242 13.87 -3.55 11.35
CA ILE A 242 13.57 -2.20 11.87
C ILE A 242 14.74 -1.24 11.67
N GLN A 243 15.98 -1.68 11.93
CA GLN A 243 17.17 -0.86 11.68
C GLN A 243 17.28 -0.45 10.20
N VAL A 244 16.92 -1.32 9.26
CA VAL A 244 16.90 -0.98 7.83
C VAL A 244 15.87 0.12 7.54
N ILE A 245 14.67 0.03 8.11
CA ILE A 245 13.61 1.03 7.92
C ILE A 245 14.06 2.39 8.48
N ASP A 246 14.49 2.42 9.75
CA ASP A 246 14.93 3.64 10.42
C ASP A 246 16.09 4.32 9.68
N HIS A 247 17.12 3.55 9.33
CA HIS A 247 18.31 4.07 8.65
C HIS A 247 17.99 4.53 7.21
N SER A 248 17.03 3.89 6.54
CA SER A 248 16.57 4.35 5.21
C SER A 248 15.95 5.75 5.32
N LEU A 249 15.03 5.92 6.27
CA LEU A 249 14.39 7.22 6.53
C LEU A 249 15.42 8.27 6.98
N GLU A 250 16.37 7.90 7.85
CA GLU A 250 17.47 8.76 8.28
C GLU A 250 18.32 9.24 7.08
N LYS A 251 18.60 8.38 6.11
CA LYS A 251 19.34 8.73 4.89
C LYS A 251 18.55 9.47 3.82
N GLY A 252 17.26 9.70 4.03
CA GLY A 252 16.42 10.41 3.07
C GLY A 252 15.77 9.52 2.02
N TYR A 253 15.64 8.22 2.29
CA TYR A 253 14.95 7.24 1.45
C TYR A 253 13.65 6.82 2.11
N THR A 254 12.60 6.65 1.31
CA THR A 254 11.34 6.07 1.78
C THR A 254 11.40 4.55 1.74
N VAL A 255 10.37 3.88 2.26
CA VAL A 255 10.30 2.41 2.33
C VAL A 255 8.96 1.93 1.78
N LEU A 256 9.02 1.04 0.79
CA LEU A 256 7.84 0.32 0.32
C LEU A 256 7.55 -0.82 1.32
N TRP A 257 6.32 -0.87 1.83
CA TRP A 257 5.98 -1.64 3.03
C TRP A 257 4.74 -2.48 2.81
N ALA A 258 4.90 -3.79 3.01
CA ALA A 258 3.85 -4.79 2.94
C ALA A 258 3.49 -5.24 4.34
N SER A 259 2.20 -5.25 4.68
CA SER A 259 1.76 -5.65 6.01
C SER A 259 0.36 -6.25 5.99
N ASP A 260 0.13 -7.14 6.97
CA ASP A 260 -1.23 -7.54 7.32
C ASP A 260 -1.92 -6.38 8.03
N VAL A 261 -3.04 -5.94 7.47
CA VAL A 261 -3.88 -4.85 7.98
C VAL A 261 -5.24 -5.33 8.47
N SER A 262 -5.45 -6.64 8.53
CA SER A 262 -6.68 -7.29 9.02
C SER A 262 -6.76 -7.38 10.55
N GLU A 263 -6.10 -6.44 11.22
CA GLU A 263 -5.94 -6.39 12.67
C GLU A 263 -6.91 -5.39 13.31
N LYS A 264 -7.42 -5.73 14.50
CA LYS A 264 -8.23 -4.78 15.31
C LYS A 264 -7.53 -3.45 15.53
N GLY A 265 -6.21 -3.50 15.69
CA GLY A 265 -5.37 -2.34 15.90
C GLY A 265 -5.12 -1.49 14.66
N PHE A 266 -5.40 -2.00 13.45
CA PHE A 266 -5.31 -1.20 12.21
C PHE A 266 -6.63 -0.46 12.00
N THR A 267 -6.71 0.78 12.48
CA THR A 267 -7.98 1.50 12.55
C THR A 267 -8.30 2.27 11.27
N ARG A 268 -9.59 2.48 11.01
CA ARG A 268 -10.07 3.36 9.92
C ARG A 268 -9.80 4.85 10.16
N ARG A 269 -9.38 5.22 11.37
CA ARG A 269 -9.05 6.60 11.76
C ARG A 269 -7.61 7.01 11.42
N GLY A 270 -6.78 6.09 10.93
CA GLY A 270 -5.41 6.44 10.53
C GLY A 270 -4.34 6.15 11.59
N VAL A 271 -4.60 5.25 12.53
CA VAL A 271 -3.60 4.79 13.52
C VAL A 271 -3.55 3.26 13.52
N ALA A 272 -2.34 2.69 13.59
CA ALA A 272 -2.11 1.25 13.72
C ALA A 272 -1.18 0.92 14.89
N PHE A 273 -1.56 -0.06 15.71
CA PHE A 273 -0.83 -0.52 16.90
C PHE A 273 -1.20 -1.97 17.25
N VAL A 274 -0.44 -2.63 18.12
CA VAL A 274 -0.73 -4.01 18.56
C VAL A 274 -1.25 -3.99 20.00
N PRO A 275 -2.58 -3.99 20.24
CA PRO A 275 -3.12 -3.84 21.58
C PRO A 275 -2.68 -4.97 22.52
N GLU A 276 -2.19 -4.61 23.70
CA GLU A 276 -2.00 -5.55 24.80
C GLU A 276 -3.36 -5.88 25.42
N THR A 277 -3.65 -7.17 25.56
CA THR A 277 -4.92 -7.68 26.09
C THR A 277 -4.73 -8.56 27.31
N GLU A 278 -3.48 -8.93 27.64
CA GLU A 278 -3.14 -9.74 28.79
C GLU A 278 -2.88 -8.87 30.02
N ALA A 279 -3.78 -8.92 30.99
CA ALA A 279 -3.71 -8.09 32.21
C ALA A 279 -2.39 -8.21 32.98
N LYS A 280 -1.74 -9.39 32.94
CA LYS A 280 -0.44 -9.61 33.59
C LYS A 280 0.70 -8.77 33.00
N ASN A 281 0.56 -8.29 31.76
CA ASN A 281 1.55 -7.47 31.06
C ASN A 281 1.25 -5.97 31.18
N MET A 282 0.11 -5.59 31.80
CA MET A 282 -0.32 -4.19 31.98
C MET A 282 0.21 -3.61 33.29
N SER A 283 1.53 -3.49 33.42
CA SER A 283 2.19 -2.90 34.59
C SER A 283 2.73 -1.50 34.27
N GLY A 284 2.19 -0.47 34.92
CA GLY A 284 2.56 0.94 34.73
C GLY A 284 1.37 1.87 34.99
N SER A 285 1.59 3.14 35.36
CA SER A 285 0.49 4.05 35.76
C SER A 285 -0.57 4.27 34.68
N ASP A 286 -0.18 4.30 33.41
CA ASP A 286 -1.10 4.49 32.29
C ASP A 286 -1.73 3.18 31.80
N GLN A 287 -0.99 2.07 31.87
CA GLN A 287 -1.52 0.74 31.53
C GLN A 287 -2.46 0.22 32.62
N ALA A 288 -2.24 0.60 33.88
CA ALA A 288 -3.07 0.19 35.01
C ALA A 288 -4.53 0.67 34.88
N LYS A 289 -4.78 1.75 34.12
CA LYS A 289 -6.14 2.23 33.80
C LYS A 289 -6.92 1.26 32.92
N TRP A 290 -6.23 0.35 32.24
CA TRP A 290 -6.80 -0.69 31.40
C TRP A 290 -7.02 -2.01 32.15
N LEU A 291 -6.44 -2.15 33.37
CA LEU A 291 -6.69 -3.29 34.23
C LEU A 291 -8.16 -3.34 34.66
N GLY A 292 -8.80 -4.49 34.47
CA GLY A 292 -10.19 -4.71 34.88
C GLY A 292 -11.24 -4.14 33.92
N VAL A 293 -10.85 -3.52 32.80
CA VAL A 293 -11.80 -3.16 31.73
C VAL A 293 -12.43 -4.46 31.19
N PRO A 294 -13.77 -4.57 31.18
CA PRO A 294 -14.45 -5.74 30.64
C PRO A 294 -14.03 -6.00 29.18
N LYS A 295 -13.81 -7.27 28.82
CA LYS A 295 -13.32 -7.64 27.47
C LYS A 295 -14.22 -7.12 26.33
N ASN A 296 -15.52 -6.99 26.59
CA ASN A 296 -16.50 -6.40 25.67
C ASN A 296 -16.38 -4.88 25.49
N GLU A 297 -15.71 -4.18 26.40
CA GLU A 297 -15.46 -2.73 26.34
C GLU A 297 -14.09 -2.38 25.76
N ILE A 298 -13.14 -3.33 25.76
CA ILE A 298 -11.78 -3.15 25.20
C ILE A 298 -11.84 -2.77 23.71
N ASP A 299 -12.68 -3.46 22.94
CA ASP A 299 -12.81 -3.18 21.50
C ASP A 299 -13.34 -1.75 21.27
N SER A 300 -14.31 -1.29 22.06
CA SER A 300 -14.83 0.08 21.99
C SER A 300 -13.72 1.11 22.23
N LYS A 301 -12.87 0.88 23.24
CA LYS A 301 -11.73 1.77 23.53
C LYS A 301 -10.65 1.75 22.46
N ILE A 302 -10.37 0.58 21.87
CA ILE A 302 -9.44 0.46 20.73
C ILE A 302 -9.93 1.30 19.55
N TYR A 303 -11.23 1.24 19.24
CA TYR A 303 -11.79 1.97 18.10
C TYR A 303 -12.03 3.45 18.39
N SER A 304 -12.30 3.83 19.65
CA SER A 304 -12.51 5.24 20.02
C SER A 304 -11.23 6.05 19.91
N LEU A 305 -10.06 5.44 20.13
CA LEU A 305 -8.75 6.12 20.14
C LEU A 305 -8.70 7.33 21.06
N GLU A 306 -9.49 7.36 22.14
CA GLU A 306 -9.54 8.49 23.08
C GLU A 306 -8.31 8.57 24.00
N GLU A 307 -7.56 7.48 24.11
CA GLU A 307 -6.32 7.37 24.89
C GLU A 307 -5.29 6.51 24.13
N ILE A 308 -4.00 6.66 24.46
CA ILE A 308 -2.97 5.75 23.94
C ILE A 308 -3.26 4.35 24.44
N VAL A 309 -3.34 3.40 23.51
CA VAL A 309 -3.59 1.99 23.81
C VAL A 309 -2.27 1.31 24.15
N PRO A 310 -2.16 0.61 25.28
CA PRO A 310 -0.98 -0.18 25.61
C PRO A 310 -0.67 -1.21 24.53
N GLU A 311 0.60 -1.38 24.17
CA GLU A 311 1.01 -2.30 23.11
C GLU A 311 1.74 -3.53 23.64
N LYS A 312 1.60 -4.64 22.90
CA LYS A 312 2.40 -5.85 23.14
C LYS A 312 3.87 -5.59 22.82
N SER A 313 4.75 -6.15 23.65
CA SER A 313 6.16 -6.29 23.28
C SER A 313 6.32 -7.45 22.30
N ILE A 314 6.89 -7.18 21.13
CA ILE A 314 6.95 -8.13 20.02
C ILE A 314 8.29 -8.84 19.99
N THR A 315 8.25 -10.18 19.94
CA THR A 315 9.45 -11.02 19.77
C THR A 315 9.47 -11.66 18.39
N GLN A 316 10.67 -12.10 17.96
CA GLN A 316 10.85 -12.88 16.73
C GLN A 316 9.95 -14.13 16.70
N GLU A 317 9.83 -14.84 17.82
CA GLU A 317 9.03 -16.06 17.93
C GLU A 317 7.53 -15.77 17.77
N MET A 318 7.03 -14.71 18.42
CA MET A 318 5.62 -14.29 18.26
C MET A 318 5.30 -13.99 16.80
N ARG A 319 6.21 -13.30 16.11
CA ARG A 319 6.09 -12.99 14.69
C ARG A 319 6.03 -14.27 13.84
N GLN A 320 6.91 -15.24 14.10
CA GLN A 320 6.90 -16.52 13.39
C GLN A 320 5.57 -17.27 13.60
N ILE A 321 5.13 -17.42 14.85
CA ILE A 321 3.88 -18.12 15.18
C ILE A 321 2.69 -17.49 14.46
N SER A 322 2.64 -16.16 14.37
CA SER A 322 1.56 -15.42 13.70
C SER A 322 1.50 -15.69 12.19
N TYR A 323 2.64 -15.91 11.54
CA TYR A 323 2.69 -16.33 10.13
C TYR A 323 2.27 -17.79 9.97
N ASP A 324 2.88 -18.69 10.75
CA ASP A 324 2.66 -20.14 10.64
C ASP A 324 1.20 -20.54 10.94
N ASN A 325 0.52 -19.82 11.83
CA ASN A 325 -0.85 -20.09 12.22
C ASN A 325 -1.91 -19.33 11.38
N GLY A 326 -1.48 -18.54 10.40
CA GLY A 326 -2.38 -17.79 9.52
C GLY A 326 -3.04 -16.55 10.14
N GLN A 327 -2.49 -15.99 11.22
CA GLN A 327 -2.88 -14.67 11.77
C GLN A 327 -2.15 -13.50 11.09
N THR A 328 -1.22 -13.79 10.19
CA THR A 328 -0.53 -12.79 9.36
C THR A 328 -0.41 -13.38 7.97
N THR A 329 -1.34 -12.95 7.11
CA THR A 329 -1.60 -13.55 5.80
C THR A 329 -1.87 -12.54 4.71
N ASP A 330 -2.42 -11.37 5.07
CA ASP A 330 -2.80 -10.36 4.08
C ASP A 330 -1.58 -9.49 3.73
N ASP A 331 -1.31 -9.33 2.44
CA ASP A 331 -0.20 -8.52 1.95
C ASP A 331 -0.72 -7.21 1.37
N HIS A 332 -1.05 -6.25 2.25
CA HIS A 332 -1.47 -4.92 1.80
C HIS A 332 -0.26 -4.00 1.64
N GLY A 333 -0.03 -3.58 0.39
CA GLY A 333 1.06 -2.68 0.02
C GLY A 333 0.78 -1.22 0.37
N MET A 334 1.71 -0.59 1.09
CA MET A 334 1.69 0.82 1.50
C MET A 334 3.10 1.43 1.43
N HIS A 335 3.24 2.71 1.74
CA HIS A 335 4.50 3.45 1.58
C HIS A 335 4.87 4.23 2.86
N ILE A 336 5.90 3.80 3.59
CA ILE A 336 6.44 4.52 4.74
C ILE A 336 7.35 5.65 4.24
N PHE A 337 7.10 6.88 4.70
CA PHE A 337 7.82 8.07 4.24
C PHE A 337 8.29 9.00 5.36
N GLY A 338 8.05 8.64 6.62
CA GLY A 338 8.43 9.50 7.74
C GLY A 338 8.39 8.80 9.09
N ILE A 339 8.85 9.53 10.10
CA ILE A 339 8.84 9.14 11.51
C ILE A 339 8.16 10.25 12.30
N ALA A 340 7.27 9.86 13.20
CA ALA A 340 6.63 10.71 14.17
C ALA A 340 6.74 10.09 15.56
N LYS A 341 6.39 10.89 16.57
CA LYS A 341 6.18 10.41 17.93
C LYS A 341 4.82 10.86 18.44
N ASP A 342 4.19 10.06 19.28
CA ASP A 342 3.01 10.51 20.02
C ASP A 342 3.39 11.43 21.20
N GLN A 343 2.41 11.88 21.96
CA GLN A 343 2.61 12.72 23.14
C GLN A 343 3.32 12.02 24.32
N ALA A 344 3.39 10.68 24.32
CA ALA A 344 4.11 9.89 25.32
C ALA A 344 5.56 9.58 24.87
N GLY A 345 5.92 9.96 23.64
CA GLY A 345 7.24 9.71 23.06
C GLY A 345 7.37 8.36 22.35
N ASN A 346 6.28 7.62 22.17
CA ASN A 346 6.30 6.35 21.42
C ASN A 346 6.50 6.64 19.94
N LYS A 347 7.32 5.82 19.27
CA LYS A 347 7.66 5.99 17.85
C LYS A 347 6.57 5.43 16.94
N TYR A 348 6.22 6.22 15.92
CA TYR A 348 5.33 5.84 14.83
C TYR A 348 5.98 6.12 13.48
N TYR A 349 5.71 5.29 12.49
CA TYR A 349 6.01 5.54 11.09
C TYR A 349 4.83 6.25 10.42
N MET A 350 5.14 7.22 9.58
CA MET A 350 4.15 7.89 8.71
C MET A 350 4.00 7.08 7.43
N VAL A 351 2.79 6.63 7.13
CA VAL A 351 2.48 5.71 6.05
C VAL A 351 1.46 6.31 5.11
N LYS A 352 1.84 6.47 3.84
CA LYS A 352 0.94 6.85 2.76
C LYS A 352 0.19 5.61 2.27
N ASN A 353 -1.14 5.64 2.41
CA ASN A 353 -2.03 4.60 1.93
C ASN A 353 -2.59 4.96 0.54
N SER A 354 -3.30 4.02 -0.09
CA SER A 354 -3.91 4.17 -1.42
C SER A 354 -5.44 4.11 -1.40
N TRP A 355 -6.06 4.57 -0.30
CA TRP A 355 -7.53 4.58 -0.11
C TRP A 355 -8.11 6.00 -0.15
N GLY A 356 -7.49 6.89 -0.93
CA GLY A 356 -7.84 8.30 -0.99
C GLY A 356 -7.64 9.00 0.36
N LEU A 357 -8.35 10.11 0.59
CA LEU A 357 -8.21 10.93 1.79
C LEU A 357 -8.95 10.35 3.01
N SER A 358 -9.03 9.03 3.12
CA SER A 358 -9.70 8.32 4.21
C SER A 358 -8.99 8.52 5.57
N GLY A 359 -9.76 8.41 6.65
CA GLY A 359 -9.26 8.55 8.02
C GLY A 359 -8.97 10.00 8.43
N ASP A 360 -8.56 10.19 9.68
CA ASP A 360 -8.43 11.52 10.29
C ASP A 360 -7.23 12.29 9.72
N TYR A 361 -6.25 11.57 9.17
CA TYR A 361 -5.03 12.13 8.59
C TYR A 361 -5.00 12.09 7.06
N LYS A 362 -6.18 12.19 6.42
CA LYS A 362 -6.33 12.43 4.97
C LYS A 362 -5.54 11.44 4.10
N GLY A 363 -5.66 10.15 4.39
CA GLY A 363 -4.99 9.08 3.64
C GLY A 363 -3.63 8.66 4.20
N ILE A 364 -3.16 9.31 5.27
CA ILE A 364 -1.95 8.94 6.00
C ILE A 364 -2.32 8.11 7.24
N TRP A 365 -1.50 7.11 7.54
CA TRP A 365 -1.57 6.30 8.74
C TRP A 365 -0.33 6.54 9.61
N TYR A 366 -0.52 6.59 10.92
CA TYR A 366 0.55 6.51 11.91
C TYR A 366 0.61 5.09 12.44
N VAL A 367 1.70 4.38 12.16
CA VAL A 367 1.85 2.95 12.45
C VAL A 367 2.94 2.78 13.50
N SER A 368 2.62 2.19 14.65
CA SER A 368 3.59 2.00 15.73
C SER A 368 4.75 1.09 15.30
N GLU A 369 5.90 1.25 15.94
CA GLU A 369 7.03 0.33 15.71
C GLU A 369 6.63 -1.13 15.99
N ASN A 370 5.85 -1.38 17.05
CA ASN A 370 5.41 -2.73 17.38
C ASN A 370 4.50 -3.33 16.30
N PHE A 371 3.63 -2.54 15.69
CA PHE A 371 2.83 -3.00 14.55
C PHE A 371 3.72 -3.37 13.37
N VAL A 372 4.70 -2.52 13.02
CA VAL A 372 5.65 -2.82 11.95
C VAL A 372 6.46 -4.08 12.27
N LYS A 373 6.98 -4.23 13.49
CA LYS A 373 7.69 -5.46 13.92
C LYS A 373 6.83 -6.70 13.74
N TYR A 374 5.57 -6.63 14.11
CA TYR A 374 4.71 -7.80 14.19
C TYR A 374 4.06 -8.19 12.85
N LYS A 375 3.59 -7.20 12.07
CA LYS A 375 2.67 -7.42 10.94
C LYS A 375 3.25 -7.16 9.56
N THR A 376 4.45 -6.58 9.46
CA THR A 376 5.17 -6.49 8.17
C THR A 376 5.32 -7.88 7.56
N MET A 377 5.11 -8.05 6.26
CA MET A 377 5.44 -9.28 5.53
C MET A 377 6.81 -9.15 4.87
N ASN A 378 7.01 -8.09 4.09
CA ASN A 378 8.31 -7.67 3.60
C ASN A 378 8.38 -6.14 3.44
N ILE A 379 9.58 -5.63 3.20
CA ILE A 379 9.83 -4.27 2.74
C ILE A 379 10.65 -4.30 1.47
N VAL A 380 10.58 -3.24 0.68
CA VAL A 380 11.53 -2.94 -0.39
C VAL A 380 12.17 -1.59 -0.13
N VAL A 381 13.50 -1.55 -0.21
CA VAL A 381 14.31 -0.34 -0.02
C VAL A 381 15.34 -0.23 -1.11
N ASN A 382 15.82 0.99 -1.37
CA ASN A 382 17.04 1.18 -2.16
C ASN A 382 18.23 0.61 -1.37
N LYS A 383 19.08 -0.23 -1.96
CA LYS A 383 20.22 -0.85 -1.26
C LYS A 383 21.17 0.19 -0.64
N GLU A 384 21.30 1.37 -1.23
CA GLU A 384 22.15 2.46 -0.69
C GLU A 384 21.63 3.03 0.65
N SER A 385 20.34 2.82 0.92
CA SER A 385 19.67 3.27 2.14
C SER A 385 19.84 2.31 3.31
N ALA A 386 20.24 1.05 3.08
CA ALA A 386 20.43 0.07 4.15
C ALA A 386 21.77 0.27 4.92
N PRO A 387 21.85 -0.15 6.20
CA PRO A 387 23.11 -0.15 6.95
C PRO A 387 24.17 -1.04 6.29
N LYS A 388 25.40 -0.52 6.15
CA LYS A 388 26.51 -1.25 5.51
C LYS A 388 26.82 -2.60 6.17
N GLU A 389 26.70 -2.68 7.49
CA GLU A 389 26.94 -3.92 8.23
C GLU A 389 25.88 -4.99 7.92
N ILE A 390 24.63 -4.60 7.68
CA ILE A 390 23.56 -5.53 7.28
C ILE A 390 23.80 -5.99 5.83
N LEU A 391 24.09 -5.06 4.91
CA LEU A 391 24.41 -5.42 3.51
C LEU A 391 25.56 -6.42 3.41
N LYS A 392 26.61 -6.23 4.23
CA LYS A 392 27.74 -7.15 4.31
C LYS A 392 27.32 -8.55 4.77
N LYS A 393 26.43 -8.67 5.76
CA LYS A 393 25.88 -9.96 6.20
C LYS A 393 25.07 -10.64 5.09
N LEU A 394 24.37 -9.86 4.27
CA LEU A 394 23.60 -10.32 3.10
C LEU A 394 24.48 -10.61 1.86
N ASN A 395 25.79 -10.40 1.93
CA ASN A 395 26.71 -10.47 0.79
C ASN A 395 26.34 -9.52 -0.37
N LEU A 396 25.75 -8.37 -0.05
CA LEU A 396 25.44 -7.29 -0.98
C LEU A 396 26.53 -6.22 -0.93
N LYS A 397 26.80 -5.58 -2.07
CA LYS A 397 27.83 -4.54 -2.22
C LYS A 397 27.32 -3.16 -1.83
#